data_AF-A0A9D6UC04-F1
#
_entry.id   AF-A0A9D6UC04-F1
#
_cell.length_a   1.000
_cell.length_b   1.000
_cell.length_c   1.000
_cell.angle_alpha   90.00
_cell.angle_beta   90.00
_cell.angle_gamma   90.00
#
_symmetry.space_group_name_H-M   'P 1'
#
loop_
_entity.id
_entity.type
_entity.pdbx_description
1 polymer ?
#
loop_
_entity_poly.entity_id
_entity_poly.type
_entity_poly.pdbx_seq_one_letter_code
_entity_poly.pdbx_strand_id
1 'polypeptide(L)'
;MRNMLIAATVGLVAFLVQDIAQATPAQSPAVLRAGPGMSWKKIGQIPAGADVEVLSCNEGWTHSWCQVRYGSKTGWVNAPVLGTSRSEVVIAPVVV
;
A
#
# COMPACT_ATOMS: atom_id res chain seq x y z
N MET A 1 67.16 -18.92 -8.86
CA MET A 1 66.77 -18.62 -10.27
C MET A 1 65.30 -18.98 -10.39
N ARG A 2 64.31 -18.18 -10.77
CA ARG A 2 64.16 -16.78 -11.20
C ARG A 2 62.64 -16.50 -11.04
N ASN A 3 62.32 -15.33 -10.49
CA ASN A 3 61.03 -14.61 -10.43
C ASN A 3 59.90 -15.07 -11.36
N MET A 4 58.64 -14.93 -10.91
CA MET A 4 57.79 -13.81 -11.37
C MET A 4 56.56 -13.59 -10.49
N LEU A 5 56.65 -12.51 -9.71
CA LEU A 5 55.51 -11.75 -9.20
C LEU A 5 54.65 -11.30 -10.38
N ILE A 6 53.35 -11.56 -10.34
CA ILE A 6 52.38 -10.79 -11.13
C ILE A 6 51.60 -9.94 -10.13
N ALA A 7 52.03 -8.68 -10.05
CA ALA A 7 51.23 -7.59 -9.54
C ALA A 7 50.27 -7.15 -10.64
N ALA A 8 48.98 -7.02 -10.35
CA ALA A 8 48.08 -6.16 -11.13
C ALA A 8 46.81 -5.84 -10.34
N THR A 9 46.86 -4.66 -9.71
CA THR A 9 45.75 -3.70 -9.60
C THR A 9 44.45 -4.13 -8.90
N VAL A 10 44.30 -3.60 -7.69
CA VAL A 10 43.03 -3.36 -7.00
C VAL A 10 42.11 -2.56 -7.92
N GLY A 11 41.18 -3.24 -8.59
CA GLY A 11 40.06 -2.59 -9.26
C GLY A 11 39.00 -2.22 -8.22
N LEU A 12 39.20 -1.11 -7.51
CA LEU A 12 38.15 -0.51 -6.69
C LEU A 12 37.11 0.09 -7.64
N VAL A 13 36.14 -0.71 -8.07
CA VAL A 13 34.98 -0.21 -8.80
C VAL A 13 34.09 0.51 -7.77
N ALA A 14 34.30 1.82 -7.62
CA ALA A 14 33.34 2.68 -6.96
C ALA A 14 32.08 2.73 -7.83
N PHE A 15 31.14 1.81 -7.57
CA PHE A 15 29.79 1.92 -8.10
C PHE A 15 29.16 3.17 -7.45
N LEU A 16 29.19 4.28 -8.17
CA LEU A 16 28.33 5.42 -7.86
C LEU A 16 26.90 4.94 -8.08
N VAL A 17 26.25 4.48 -7.02
CA VAL A 17 24.79 4.30 -7.03
C VAL A 17 24.24 5.70 -7.18
N GLN A 18 23.81 6.03 -8.39
CA GLN A 18 23.02 7.22 -8.63
C GLN A 18 21.68 6.95 -7.95
N ASP A 19 21.33 7.73 -6.93
CA ASP A 19 19.98 7.78 -6.38
C ASP A 19 19.02 8.19 -7.50
N ILE A 20 18.62 7.23 -8.33
CA ILE A 20 17.44 7.39 -9.16
C ILE A 20 16.30 7.50 -8.15
N ALA A 21 15.80 8.73 -7.95
CA ALA A 21 14.58 8.94 -7.19
C ALA A 21 13.47 8.17 -7.91
N GLN A 22 13.26 6.92 -7.51
CA GLN A 22 12.19 6.10 -8.04
C GLN A 22 10.91 6.78 -7.57
N ALA A 23 10.14 7.33 -8.52
CA ALA A 23 8.82 7.83 -8.23
C ALA A 23 8.02 6.64 -7.67
N THR A 24 7.89 6.60 -6.35
CA THR A 24 7.05 5.60 -5.71
C THR A 24 5.63 5.96 -6.14
N PRO A 25 4.87 5.04 -6.78
CA PRO A 25 3.51 5.33 -7.17
C PRO A 25 2.74 5.85 -5.95
N ALA A 26 2.06 6.99 -6.12
CA ALA A 26 1.34 7.61 -5.01
C ALA A 26 0.22 6.67 -4.55
N GLN A 27 0.33 6.19 -3.32
CA GLN A 27 -0.65 5.28 -2.75
C GLN A 27 -1.76 6.12 -2.10
N SER A 28 -2.97 6.05 -2.67
CA SER A 28 -4.10 6.84 -2.15
C SER A 28 -4.72 6.19 -0.89
N PRO A 29 -4.87 6.92 0.23
CA PRO A 29 -5.52 6.39 1.42
C PRO A 29 -7.02 6.18 1.20
N ALA A 30 -7.58 5.12 1.77
CA ALA A 30 -9.01 4.91 1.80
C ALA A 30 -9.69 5.89 2.76
N VAL A 31 -10.88 6.37 2.38
CA VAL A 31 -11.68 7.27 3.22
C VAL A 31 -12.66 6.44 4.03
N LEU A 32 -12.53 6.50 5.36
CA LEU A 32 -13.48 5.89 6.29
C LEU A 32 -14.67 6.83 6.48
N ARG A 33 -15.88 6.31 6.25
CA ARG A 33 -17.14 7.08 6.33
C ARG A 33 -18.07 6.55 7.42
N ALA A 34 -18.97 7.40 7.88
CA ALA A 34 -19.96 7.04 8.90
C ALA A 34 -21.02 6.04 8.41
N GLY A 35 -21.23 5.91 7.11
CA GLY A 35 -22.22 5.02 6.52
C GLY A 35 -21.89 4.63 5.08
N PRO A 36 -22.65 3.68 4.52
CA PRO A 36 -22.45 3.17 3.16
C PRO A 36 -22.91 4.21 2.14
N GLY A 37 -21.96 4.93 1.54
CA GLY A 37 -22.25 5.90 0.49
C GLY A 37 -21.31 7.10 0.49
N MET A 38 -21.21 7.77 -0.65
CA MET A 38 -20.39 8.97 -0.81
C MET A 38 -20.98 10.21 -0.11
N SER A 39 -22.29 10.20 0.17
CA SER A 39 -23.01 11.26 0.89
C SER A 39 -22.75 11.27 2.39
N TRP A 40 -22.27 10.16 2.96
CA TRP A 40 -21.97 10.08 4.39
C TRP A 40 -20.70 10.83 4.76
N LYS A 41 -20.69 11.43 5.95
CA LYS A 41 -19.55 12.18 6.47
C LYS A 41 -18.29 11.30 6.53
N LYS A 42 -17.15 11.90 6.19
CA LYS A 42 -15.82 11.31 6.39
C LYS A 42 -15.51 11.35 7.89
N ILE A 43 -15.16 10.21 8.47
CA ILE A 43 -14.82 10.06 9.88
C ILE A 43 -13.34 9.70 10.11
N GLY A 44 -12.62 9.40 9.03
CA GLY A 44 -11.19 9.14 9.06
C GLY A 44 -10.63 8.76 7.70
N GLN A 45 -9.35 8.42 7.70
CA GLN A 45 -8.63 7.87 6.55
C GLN A 45 -7.82 6.66 7.01
N ILE A 46 -7.70 5.67 6.14
CA ILE A 46 -6.93 4.46 6.35
C ILE A 46 -5.80 4.47 5.30
N PRO A 47 -4.53 4.40 5.71
CA PRO A 47 -3.41 4.32 4.77
C PRO A 47 -3.56 3.13 3.81
N ALA A 48 -3.07 3.27 2.59
CA ALA A 48 -2.95 2.14 1.69
C ALA A 48 -1.99 1.08 2.27
N GLY A 49 -2.28 -0.19 2.01
CA GLY A 49 -1.55 -1.32 2.57
C GLY A 49 -1.81 -1.58 4.05
N ALA A 50 -2.65 -0.77 4.70
CA ALA A 50 -3.05 -1.03 6.08
C ALA A 50 -4.03 -2.20 6.14
N ASP A 51 -3.80 -3.05 7.14
CA ASP A 51 -4.65 -4.17 7.49
C ASP A 51 -5.96 -3.68 8.09
N VAL A 52 -7.07 -4.24 7.61
CA VAL A 52 -8.42 -3.92 8.06
C VAL A 52 -9.23 -5.18 8.25
N GLU A 53 -10.04 -5.21 9.31
CA GLU A 53 -11.01 -6.28 9.48
C GLU A 53 -12.31 -5.88 8.78
N VAL A 54 -12.77 -6.71 7.83
CA VAL A 54 -14.07 -6.53 7.19
C VAL A 54 -15.15 -7.17 8.08
N LEU A 55 -16.07 -6.35 8.59
CA LEU A 55 -17.16 -6.80 9.46
C LEU A 55 -18.38 -7.26 8.65
N SER A 56 -18.74 -6.47 7.64
CA SER A 56 -19.88 -6.74 6.77
C SER A 56 -19.74 -5.98 5.46
N CYS A 57 -20.17 -6.58 4.35
CA CYS A 57 -20.27 -5.88 3.08
C CYS A 57 -21.73 -5.81 2.67
N ASN A 58 -22.21 -4.59 2.44
CA ASN A 58 -23.52 -4.36 1.83
C ASN A 58 -23.30 -4.24 0.32
N GLU A 59 -23.76 -5.26 -0.40
CA GLU A 59 -23.88 -5.22 -1.84
C GLU A 59 -25.02 -4.26 -2.21
N GLY A 60 -24.65 -3.03 -2.57
CA GLY A 60 -25.57 -2.06 -3.15
C GLY A 60 -25.53 -2.14 -4.68
N TRP A 61 -26.66 -1.86 -5.33
CA TRP A 61 -26.84 -1.90 -6.80
C TRP A 61 -25.83 -1.08 -7.63
N THR A 62 -25.13 -0.11 -7.02
CA THR A 62 -24.24 0.81 -7.76
C THR A 62 -22.84 0.90 -7.17
N HIS A 63 -22.70 0.69 -5.85
CA HIS A 63 -21.43 0.75 -5.15
C HIS A 63 -21.50 -0.23 -3.98
N SER A 64 -20.67 -1.26 -4.00
CA SER A 64 -20.54 -2.16 -2.86
C SER A 64 -19.78 -1.44 -1.75
N TRP A 65 -20.34 -1.38 -0.55
CA TRP A 65 -19.70 -0.75 0.60
C TRP A 65 -19.42 -1.79 1.66
N CYS A 66 -18.24 -1.75 2.24
CA CYS A 66 -17.86 -2.66 3.30
C CYS A 66 -17.61 -1.89 4.59
N GLN A 67 -18.25 -2.34 5.65
CA GLN A 67 -17.94 -1.93 7.00
C GLN A 67 -16.64 -2.58 7.42
N VAL A 68 -15.68 -1.75 7.82
CA VAL A 68 -14.37 -2.18 8.26
C VAL A 68 -14.06 -1.63 9.64
N ARG A 69 -13.27 -2.38 10.38
CA ARG A 69 -12.64 -1.95 11.63
C ARG A 69 -11.15 -1.71 11.38
N TYR A 70 -10.71 -0.51 11.73
CA TYR A 70 -9.32 -0.10 11.69
C TYR A 70 -8.92 0.42 13.07
N GLY A 71 -8.14 -0.37 13.81
CA GLY A 71 -7.84 -0.11 15.22
C GLY A 71 -9.12 -0.03 16.08
N SER A 72 -9.35 1.11 16.73
CA SER A 72 -10.55 1.38 17.54
C SER A 72 -11.69 2.05 16.76
N LYS A 73 -11.53 2.29 15.46
CA LYS A 73 -12.53 2.97 14.62
C LYS A 73 -13.24 1.97 13.72
N THR A 74 -14.56 2.06 13.70
CA THR A 74 -15.42 1.31 12.78
C THR A 74 -16.11 2.27 11.83
N GLY A 75 -16.13 1.96 10.55
CA GLY A 75 -16.79 2.77 9.54
C GLY A 75 -16.90 2.04 8.22
N TRP A 76 -17.24 2.78 7.16
CA TRP A 76 -17.52 2.24 5.84
C TRP A 76 -16.51 2.72 4.83
N VAL A 77 -16.02 1.79 4.01
CA VAL A 77 -15.16 2.04 2.85
C VAL A 77 -15.80 1.48 1.60
N ASN A 78 -15.42 2.00 0.44
CA ASN A 78 -15.91 1.51 -0.84
C ASN A 78 -15.22 0.17 -1.16
N ALA A 79 -15.95 -0.88 -1.52
CA ALA A 79 -15.38 -2.21 -1.73
C ALA A 79 -14.19 -2.26 -2.72
N PRO A 80 -14.13 -1.45 -3.80
CA PRO A 80 -12.98 -1.44 -4.71
C PRO A 80 -11.68 -0.97 -4.07
N VAL A 81 -11.72 -0.31 -2.91
CA VAL A 81 -10.48 0.05 -2.18
C VAL A 81 -9.97 -1.10 -1.30
N LEU A 82 -10.73 -2.19 -1.18
CA LEU A 82 -10.29 -3.39 -0.49
C LEU A 82 -9.57 -4.31 -1.47
N GLY A 83 -8.43 -4.84 -1.04
CA GLY A 83 -7.68 -5.87 -1.74
C GLY A 83 -7.33 -7.00 -0.79
N THR A 84 -7.00 -8.15 -1.36
CA THR A 84 -6.52 -9.31 -0.59
C THR A 84 -5.00 -9.36 -0.66
N SER A 85 -4.30 -9.35 0.48
CA SER A 85 -2.85 -9.54 0.57
C SER A 85 -2.56 -10.83 1.33
N ARG A 86 -2.06 -11.85 0.61
CA ARG A 86 -1.58 -13.17 1.08
C ARG A 86 -2.57 -14.04 1.87
N SER A 87 -3.46 -13.48 2.68
CA SER A 87 -4.62 -14.08 3.36
C SER A 87 -5.47 -13.03 4.11
N GLU A 88 -5.05 -11.76 4.12
CA GLU A 88 -5.68 -10.66 4.86
C GLU A 88 -6.34 -9.65 3.92
N VAL A 89 -7.34 -8.92 4.43
CA VAL A 89 -7.94 -7.81 3.70
C VAL A 89 -7.21 -6.53 4.05
N VAL A 90 -6.65 -5.90 3.02
CA VAL A 90 -5.91 -4.64 3.13
C VAL A 90 -6.60 -3.57 2.32
N ILE A 91 -6.32 -2.31 2.64
CA ILE A 91 -6.62 -1.23 1.70
C ILE A 91 -5.68 -1.37 0.51
N ALA A 92 -6.22 -1.73 -0.66
CA ALA A 92 -5.43 -1.84 -1.87
C ALA A 92 -4.81 -0.48 -2.23
N PRO A 93 -3.50 -0.41 -2.50
CA PRO A 93 -2.91 0.80 -3.03
C PRO A 93 -3.53 1.09 -4.40
N VAL A 94 -4.34 2.15 -4.48
CA VAL A 94 -4.80 2.66 -5.78
C VAL A 94 -3.59 3.36 -6.41
N VAL A 95 -2.99 2.69 -7.40
CA VAL A 95 -1.96 3.28 -8.27
C VAL A 95 -2.67 4.17 -9.29
N VAL A 96 -2.30 5.46 -9.31
CA VAL A 96 -2.75 6.43 -10.33
C VAL A 96 -1.63 6.75 -11.29
#